data_AF-A0A2E0FE26-F1
#
_entry.id   AF-A0A2E0FE26-F1
#
_cell.length_a   1.000
_cell.length_b   1.000
_cell.length_c   1.000
_cell.angle_alpha   90.00
_cell.angle_beta   90.00
_cell.angle_gamma   90.00
#
_symmetry.space_group_name_H-M   'P 1'
#
loop_
_entity.id
_entity.type
_entity.pdbx_description
1 polymer ?
#
loop_
_entity_poly.entity_id
_entity_poly.type
_entity_poly.pdbx_seq_one_letter_code
_entity_poly.pdbx_strand_id
1 'polypeptide(L)' 'MPMSDHQDSELFSYERTWEEIEAMLDKAEKTLNFHEIKMMGCRPKSKQWMFHARNYKALQGVVKTLRWTLGDKNISHPLE' A
#
# COMPACT_ATOMS: atom_id res chain seq x y z
N MET A 1 5.94 7.81 -32.11
CA MET A 1 6.69 8.89 -31.45
C MET A 1 6.79 8.53 -29.98
N PRO A 2 7.99 8.40 -29.39
CA PRO A 2 8.12 8.15 -27.96
C PRO A 2 7.74 9.44 -27.22
N MET A 3 6.76 9.34 -26.32
CA MET A 3 6.40 10.43 -25.41
C MET A 3 7.60 10.69 -24.50
N SER A 4 7.96 11.96 -24.36
CA SER A 4 9.11 12.42 -23.60
C SER A 4 8.93 12.12 -22.10
N ASP A 5 9.85 11.36 -21.50
CA ASP A 5 9.96 11.07 -20.05
C ASP A 5 9.96 12.35 -19.16
N HIS A 6 10.10 13.53 -19.77
CA HIS A 6 10.13 14.80 -19.07
C HIS A 6 8.75 15.39 -18.74
N GLN A 7 7.64 14.78 -19.16
CA GLN A 7 6.30 15.26 -18.78
C GLN A 7 5.85 14.78 -17.39
N ASP A 8 6.35 13.64 -16.92
CA ASP A 8 5.94 13.07 -15.63
C ASP A 8 6.57 13.79 -14.44
N SER A 9 7.69 14.51 -14.63
CA SER A 9 8.35 15.24 -13.55
C SER A 9 7.49 16.39 -13.00
N GLU A 10 6.61 16.98 -13.81
CA GLU A 10 5.67 18.02 -13.38
C GLU A 10 4.49 17.46 -12.55
N LEU A 11 4.26 16.14 -12.58
CA LEU A 11 3.17 15.49 -11.85
C LEU A 11 3.54 15.11 -10.42
N PHE A 12 4.83 15.10 -10.08
CA PHE A 12 5.32 14.71 -8.76
C PHE A 12 5.86 15.91 -7.99
N SER A 13 5.41 16.10 -6.74
CA SER A 13 5.89 17.21 -5.92
C SER A 13 7.32 17.03 -5.43
N TYR A 14 7.80 15.78 -5.26
CA TYR A 14 9.08 15.45 -4.60
C TYR A 14 9.30 16.05 -3.19
N GLU A 15 8.29 16.73 -2.64
CA GLU A 15 8.34 17.45 -1.37
C GLU A 15 7.73 16.67 -0.20
N ARG A 16 7.32 15.41 -0.40
CA ARG A 16 6.74 14.59 0.67
C ARG A 16 7.74 14.39 1.80
N THR A 17 7.35 14.72 3.03
CA THR A 17 8.21 14.55 4.20
C THR A 17 8.14 13.11 4.73
N TRP A 18 9.11 12.75 5.57
CA TRP A 18 9.12 11.44 6.23
C TRP A 18 7.90 11.24 7.12
N GLU A 19 7.48 12.28 7.84
CA GLU A 19 6.31 12.27 8.71
C GLU A 19 5.01 12.00 7.91
N GLU A 20 4.90 12.55 6.70
CA GLU A 20 3.77 12.27 5.81
C GLU A 20 3.76 10.80 5.34
N ILE A 21 4.93 10.24 5.06
CA ILE A 21 5.08 8.82 4.65
C ILE A 21 4.76 7.90 5.83
N GLU A 22 5.21 8.22 7.04
CA GLU A 22 4.88 7.49 8.27
C GLU A 22 3.38 7.55 8.58
N ALA A 23 2.76 8.72 8.46
CA ALA A 23 1.31 8.87 8.62
C ALA A 23 0.54 8.05 7.57
N MET A 24 1.05 7.97 6.34
CA MET A 24 0.46 7.14 5.30
C MET A 24 0.60 5.64 5.61
N LEU A 25 1.74 5.22 6.15
CA LEU A 25 1.97 3.85 6.60
C LEU A 25 0.99 3.46 7.71
N ASP A 26 0.85 4.29 8.74
CA ASP A 26 -0.10 4.05 9.84
C ASP A 26 -1.55 3.91 9.32
N LYS A 27 -1.95 4.77 8.39
CA LYS A 27 -3.28 4.67 7.76
C LYS A 27 -3.44 3.40 6.93
N ALA A 28 -2.40 3.00 6.19
CA ALA A 28 -2.41 1.79 5.38
C ALA A 28 -2.53 0.54 6.27
N GLU A 29 -1.76 0.44 7.35
CA GLU A 29 -1.82 -0.66 8.32
C GLU A 29 -3.19 -0.75 9.03
N LYS A 30 -3.77 0.39 9.45
CA LYS A 30 -5.13 0.42 10.00
C LYS A 30 -6.18 -0.07 9.01
N THR A 31 -6.06 0.34 7.74
CA THR A 31 -7.00 -0.08 6.69
C THR A 31 -6.82 -1.57 6.36
N LEU A 32 -5.58 -2.06 6.36
CA LEU A 32 -5.24 -3.48 6.19
C LEU A 32 -5.91 -4.32 7.28
N ASN A 33 -5.71 -3.95 8.54
CA ASN A 33 -6.31 -4.63 9.70
C ASN A 33 -7.84 -4.61 9.66
N PHE A 34 -8.45 -3.51 9.21
CA PHE A 34 -9.90 -3.44 8.99
C PHE A 34 -10.39 -4.51 7.99
N HIS A 35 -9.72 -4.64 6.84
CA HIS A 35 -10.10 -5.63 5.85
C HIS A 35 -9.85 -7.06 6.34
N GLU A 36 -8.79 -7.30 7.11
CA GLU A 36 -8.52 -8.59 7.73
C GLU A 36 -9.64 -9.02 8.69
N ILE A 37 -10.01 -8.16 9.63
CA ILE A 37 -11.07 -8.43 10.61
C ILE A 37 -12.40 -8.66 9.91
N LYS A 38 -12.75 -7.82 8.92
CA LYS A 38 -13.99 -8.01 8.15
C LYS A 38 -13.99 -9.29 7.34
N MET A 39 -12.84 -9.68 6.77
CA MET A 39 -12.70 -10.93 6.03
C MET A 39 -12.90 -12.14 6.95
N MET A 40 -12.34 -12.13 8.16
CA MET A 40 -12.52 -13.20 9.16
C MET A 40 -14.00 -13.36 9.59
N GLY A 41 -14.75 -12.26 9.64
CA GLY A 41 -16.19 -12.29 9.94
C GLY A 41 -17.09 -12.72 8.77
N CYS A 42 -16.54 -12.90 7.56
CA CYS A 42 -17.32 -13.27 6.38
C CYS A 42 -17.21 -14.77 6.09
N ARG A 43 -18.29 -15.37 5.54
CA ARG A 43 -18.22 -16.72 4.98
C ARG A 43 -17.14 -16.77 3.89
N PRO A 44 -16.17 -17.71 3.94
CA PRO A 44 -15.14 -17.87 2.92
C PRO A 44 -15.72 -17.95 1.52
N LYS A 45 -15.07 -17.29 0.55
CA LYS A 45 -15.48 -17.19 -0.87
C LYS A 45 -16.82 -16.49 -1.14
N SER A 46 -17.48 -15.91 -0.13
CA SER A 46 -18.62 -15.02 -0.37
C SER A 46 -18.19 -13.75 -1.11
N LYS A 47 -19.14 -13.04 -1.74
CA LYS A 47 -18.87 -11.76 -2.42
C LYS A 47 -18.21 -10.75 -1.48
N GLN A 48 -18.68 -10.66 -0.24
CA GLN A 48 -18.13 -9.76 0.77
C GLN A 48 -16.72 -10.20 1.20
N TRP A 49 -16.50 -11.51 1.40
CA TRP A 49 -15.17 -12.04 1.69
C TRP A 49 -14.18 -11.71 0.57
N MET A 50 -14.55 -11.91 -0.69
CA MET A 50 -13.69 -11.59 -1.84
C MET A 50 -13.38 -10.10 -1.93
N PHE A 51 -14.34 -9.23 -1.62
CA PHE A 51 -14.10 -7.78 -1.57
C PHE A 51 -13.03 -7.44 -0.53
N HIS A 52 -13.15 -7.96 0.70
CA HIS A 52 -12.15 -7.69 1.73
C HIS A 52 -10.80 -8.35 1.42
N ALA A 53 -10.79 -9.58 0.90
CA ALA A 53 -9.56 -10.29 0.52
C ALA A 53 -8.74 -9.56 -0.55
N ARG A 54 -9.40 -9.00 -1.57
CA ARG A 54 -8.73 -8.22 -2.62
C ARG A 54 -8.09 -6.94 -2.07
N ASN A 55 -8.83 -6.18 -1.27
CA ASN A 55 -8.32 -4.96 -0.65
C ASN A 55 -7.20 -5.26 0.34
N TYR A 56 -7.36 -6.29 1.17
CA TYR A 56 -6.31 -6.75 2.08
C TYR A 56 -5.02 -7.08 1.30
N LYS A 57 -5.12 -7.85 0.21
CA LYS A 57 -3.95 -8.21 -0.59
C LYS A 57 -3.28 -7.00 -1.25
N ALA A 58 -4.06 -6.06 -1.77
CA ALA A 58 -3.52 -4.82 -2.34
C ALA A 58 -2.78 -3.98 -1.29
N LEU A 59 -3.38 -3.84 -0.09
CA LEU A 59 -2.79 -3.09 1.02
C LEU A 59 -1.52 -3.72 1.57
N GLN A 60 -1.36 -5.05 1.52
CA GLN A 60 -0.09 -5.70 1.89
C GLN A 60 1.07 -5.17 1.03
N GLY A 61 0.84 -4.98 -0.27
CA GLY A 61 1.84 -4.39 -1.17
C GLY A 61 2.14 -2.93 -0.81
N VAL A 62 1.10 -2.13 -0.57
CA VAL A 62 1.26 -0.71 -0.15
C VAL A 62 2.07 -0.59 1.14
N VAL A 63 1.70 -1.35 2.17
CA VAL A 63 2.41 -1.37 3.47
C VAL A 63 3.85 -1.79 3.28
N LYS A 64 4.11 -2.86 2.53
CA LYS A 64 5.48 -3.34 2.25
C LYS A 64 6.32 -2.27 1.56
N THR A 65 5.78 -1.61 0.54
CA THR A 65 6.49 -0.54 -0.18
C THR A 65 6.79 0.65 0.74
N LEU A 66 5.83 1.11 1.53
CA LEU A 66 6.06 2.23 2.47
C LEU A 66 7.11 1.89 3.52
N ARG A 67 7.07 0.67 4.08
CA ARG A 67 8.09 0.20 5.03
C ARG A 67 9.47 0.11 4.40
N TRP A 68 9.57 -0.37 3.17
CA TRP A 68 10.82 -0.36 2.41
C TRP A 68 11.32 1.07 2.16
N THR A 69 10.43 2.00 1.76
CA THR A 69 10.75 3.43 1.58
C THR A 69 11.30 4.07 2.85
N LEU A 70 10.79 3.67 4.02
CA LEU A 70 11.26 4.13 5.34
C LEU A 70 12.52 3.38 5.85
N GLY A 71 13.03 2.41 5.10
CA GLY A 71 14.26 1.69 5.44
C GLY A 71 14.09 0.53 6.43
N ASP A 72 12.94 -0.17 6.41
CA ASP A 72 12.75 -1.40 7.21
C ASP A 72 13.83 -2.44 6.87
N LYS A 73 14.69 -2.74 7.85
CA LYS A 73 15.84 -3.65 7.70
C LYS A 73 15.45 -5.09 7.37
N ASN A 74 14.18 -5.45 7.53
CA ASN A 74 13.67 -6.79 7.23
C ASN A 74 13.12 -6.92 5.80
N ILE A 75 13.09 -5.83 5.01
CA ILE A 75 12.58 -5.82 3.65
C ILE A 75 13.72 -5.39 2.72
N SER A 76 14.31 -6.34 1.99
CA SER A 76 15.37 -6.03 1.01
C SER A 76 14.82 -5.25 -0.18
N HIS A 77 13.66 -5.68 -0.69
CA HIS A 77 13.06 -5.15 -1.91
C HIS A 77 11.53 -5.13 -1.79
N PRO A 78 10.84 -4.06 -2.23
CA PRO A 78 9.39 -3.90 -2.01
C PRO A 78 8.56 -4.90 -2.82
N LEU A 79 9.14 -5.48 -3.88
CA LEU A 79 8.48 -6.43 -4.77
C LEU A 79 8.80 -7.91 -4.51
N GLU A 80 9.80 -8.21 -3.66
CA GLU A 80 10.23 -9.59 -3.35
C GLU A 80 9.72 -10.03 -1.99
#